data_AF-A0A2P6SNN5-F1
#
_entry.id   AF-A0A2P6SNN5-F1
#
_cell.length_a   1.000
_cell.length_b   1.000
_cell.length_c   1.000
_cell.angle_alpha   90.00
_cell.angle_beta   90.00
_cell.angle_gamma   90.00
#
_symmetry.space_group_name_H-M   'P 1'
#
loop_
_entity.id
_entity.type
_entity.pdbx_description
1 polymer ?
#
loop_
_entity_poly.entity_id
_entity_poly.type
_entity_poly.pdbx_seq_one_letter_code
_entity_poly.pdbx_strand_id
1 'polypeptide(L)'
;MAIYRLFTTIYPLVCKELSLILRGAYRKVPKNLQSLIFQDTLTAFRLLPEMKTRSAVSAAHLLLQSVEATLPKQKKNLAVTEYKNAMIAHKRRAKARQEENVAHLPQDVLVHVFSFLDFQSLVSVGQVCWPWNFAASDNRLWQRQYATFFRDSYNDLNIKEQHTSRQVEDDSYTMYSLLDLLKVHFVTGESKLQFYHL
;
A
#
# COMPACT_ATOMS: atom_id res chain seq x y z
N MET A 1 -24.32 15.25 1.25
CA MET A 1 -22.86 15.47 1.40
C MET A 1 -22.48 16.55 2.43
N ALA A 2 -23.27 17.61 2.63
CA ALA A 2 -22.93 18.70 3.56
C ALA A 2 -22.94 18.28 5.06
N ILE A 3 -23.86 17.40 5.47
CA ILE A 3 -24.02 16.95 6.86
C ILE A 3 -22.78 16.18 7.35
N TYR A 4 -22.22 15.28 6.53
CA TYR A 4 -20.98 14.55 6.85
C TYR A 4 -19.76 15.48 6.94
N ARG A 5 -19.68 16.52 6.10
CA ARG A 5 -18.59 17.51 6.18
C ARG A 5 -18.66 18.31 7.48
N LEU A 6 -19.85 18.75 7.89
CA LEU A 6 -20.06 19.43 9.18
C LEU A 6 -19.63 18.55 10.37
N PHE A 7 -19.99 17.27 10.32
CA PHE A 7 -19.63 16.31 11.37
C PHE A 7 -18.11 16.11 11.46
N THR A 8 -17.41 16.01 10.32
CA THR A 8 -15.94 15.89 10.29
C THR A 8 -15.21 17.14 10.79
N THR A 9 -15.78 18.34 10.63
CA THR A 9 -15.18 19.59 11.10
C THR A 9 -15.35 19.82 12.59
N ILE A 10 -16.44 19.33 13.19
CA ILE A 10 -16.73 19.51 14.62
C ILE A 10 -16.06 18.43 15.48
N TYR A 11 -15.69 17.29 14.90
CA TYR A 11 -15.04 16.18 15.61
C TYR A 11 -13.83 16.60 16.48
N PRO A 12 -12.83 17.37 15.98
CA PRO A 12 -11.70 17.78 16.80
C PRO A 12 -12.10 18.65 18.00
N LEU A 13 -13.14 19.47 17.86
CA LEU A 13 -13.69 20.27 18.95
C LEU A 13 -14.30 19.36 20.01
N VAL A 14 -15.16 18.42 19.62
CA VAL A 14 -15.80 17.46 20.53
C VAL A 14 -14.77 16.65 21.31
N CYS A 15 -13.71 16.16 20.66
CA CYS A 15 -12.65 15.44 21.36
C CYS A 15 -11.92 16.31 22.41
N LYS A 16 -11.72 17.61 22.12
CA LYS A 16 -11.14 18.55 23.09
C LYS A 16 -12.09 18.83 24.25
N GLU A 17 -13.37 19.06 23.99
CA GLU A 17 -14.38 19.26 25.03
C GLU A 17 -14.49 18.02 25.94
N LEU A 18 -14.55 16.82 25.37
CA LEU A 18 -14.54 15.57 26.14
C LEU A 18 -13.26 15.40 26.96
N SER A 19 -12.11 15.81 26.43
CA SER A 19 -10.83 15.82 27.14
C SER A 19 -10.87 16.74 28.37
N LEU A 20 -11.44 17.94 28.23
CA LEU A 20 -11.62 18.89 29.33
C LEU A 20 -12.61 18.38 30.38
N ILE A 21 -13.76 17.84 29.94
CA ILE A 21 -14.78 17.26 30.82
C ILE A 21 -14.18 16.09 31.61
N LEU A 22 -13.43 15.21 30.95
CA LEU A 22 -12.74 14.11 31.63
C LEU A 22 -11.86 14.65 32.74
N ARG A 23 -10.91 15.54 32.42
CA ARG A 23 -9.94 16.06 33.38
C ARG A 23 -10.56 16.88 34.52
N GLY A 24 -11.60 17.66 34.24
CA GLY A 24 -12.16 18.63 35.18
C GLY A 24 -13.31 18.12 36.03
N ALA A 25 -14.15 17.24 35.46
CA ALA A 25 -15.47 16.92 36.02
C ALA A 25 -15.73 15.43 36.23
N TYR A 26 -15.04 14.51 35.54
CA TYR A 26 -15.39 13.08 35.55
C TYR A 26 -15.50 12.47 36.96
N ARG A 27 -14.58 12.79 37.88
CA ARG A 27 -14.61 12.25 39.25
C ARG A 27 -15.66 12.92 40.15
N LYS A 28 -16.17 14.10 39.76
CA LYS A 28 -17.08 14.94 40.55
C LYS A 28 -18.56 14.69 40.20
N VAL A 29 -18.84 14.16 39.01
CA VAL A 29 -20.21 13.89 38.55
C VAL A 29 -20.73 12.53 39.03
N PRO A 30 -22.06 12.31 39.13
CA PRO A 30 -22.62 11.04 39.56
C PRO A 30 -22.36 9.90 38.55
N LYS A 31 -22.49 8.65 39.00
CA LYS A 31 -22.07 7.46 38.25
C LYS A 31 -22.76 7.29 36.88
N ASN A 32 -24.00 7.73 36.75
CA ASN A 32 -24.73 7.74 35.48
C ASN A 32 -24.03 8.64 34.45
N LEU A 33 -23.68 9.87 34.82
CA LEU A 33 -22.96 10.81 33.95
C LEU A 33 -21.53 10.33 33.66
N GLN A 34 -20.85 9.71 34.63
CA GLN A 34 -19.56 9.05 34.37
C GLN A 34 -19.67 7.94 33.32
N SER A 35 -20.78 7.20 33.31
CA SER A 35 -21.02 6.17 32.30
C SER A 35 -21.25 6.79 30.92
N LEU A 36 -22.06 7.85 30.84
CA LEU A 36 -22.35 8.56 29.59
C LEU A 36 -21.09 9.18 28.99
N ILE A 37 -20.31 9.94 29.77
CA ILE A 37 -19.04 10.53 29.31
C ILE A 37 -18.08 9.44 28.81
N PHE A 38 -18.04 8.30 29.48
CA PHE A 38 -17.22 7.18 29.05
C PHE A 38 -17.70 6.58 27.72
N GLN A 39 -19.02 6.44 27.54
CA GLN A 39 -19.61 5.98 26.29
C GLN A 39 -19.34 6.96 25.13
N ASP A 40 -19.44 8.26 25.37
CA ASP A 40 -19.14 9.30 24.38
C ASP A 40 -17.65 9.27 23.99
N THR A 41 -16.77 9.01 24.96
CA THR A 41 -15.34 8.81 24.71
C THR A 41 -15.07 7.62 23.80
N LEU A 42 -15.70 6.47 24.06
CA LEU A 42 -15.57 5.29 23.19
C LEU A 42 -16.13 5.56 21.79
N THR A 43 -17.25 6.27 21.71
CA THR A 43 -17.87 6.64 20.44
C THR A 43 -16.96 7.57 19.63
N ALA A 44 -16.32 8.55 20.28
CA ALA A 44 -15.35 9.42 19.64
C ALA A 44 -14.17 8.62 19.05
N PHE A 45 -13.66 7.59 19.74
CA PHE A 45 -12.63 6.71 19.17
C PHE A 45 -13.15 5.89 17.99
N ARG A 46 -14.35 5.31 18.09
CA ARG A 46 -14.97 4.54 16.99
C ARG A 46 -15.20 5.35 15.72
N LEU A 47 -15.38 6.65 15.85
CA LEU A 47 -15.59 7.57 14.72
C LEU A 47 -14.28 8.04 14.07
N LEU A 48 -13.14 7.93 14.75
CA LEU A 48 -11.83 8.34 14.21
C LEU A 48 -11.48 7.76 12.82
N PRO A 49 -11.81 6.49 12.50
CA PRO A 49 -11.55 5.92 11.18
C PRO A 49 -12.32 6.59 10.03
N GLU A 50 -13.38 7.36 10.32
CA GLU A 50 -14.12 8.12 9.31
C GLU A 50 -13.50 9.51 9.05
N MET A 51 -12.67 9.99 9.97
CA MET A 51 -12.06 11.31 9.89
C MET A 51 -10.90 11.31 8.90
N LYS A 52 -10.75 12.42 8.16
CA LYS A 52 -9.73 12.55 7.10
C LYS A 52 -8.57 13.48 7.47
N THR A 53 -8.66 14.18 8.59
CA THR A 53 -7.74 15.27 8.93
C THR A 53 -6.72 14.86 9.98
N ARG A 54 -5.50 15.39 9.89
CA ARG A 54 -4.50 15.26 10.96
C ARG A 54 -4.99 15.88 12.28
N SER A 55 -5.76 16.96 12.21
CA SER A 55 -6.33 17.61 13.41
C SER A 55 -7.26 16.68 14.20
N ALA A 56 -8.03 15.83 13.53
CA ALA A 56 -8.86 14.82 14.19
C ALA A 56 -8.01 13.78 14.94
N VAL A 57 -6.93 13.29 14.31
CA VAL A 57 -6.00 12.35 14.95
C VAL A 57 -5.34 12.97 16.18
N SER A 58 -4.86 14.21 16.07
CA SER A 58 -4.27 14.94 17.20
C SER A 58 -5.27 15.15 18.34
N ALA A 59 -6.51 15.54 18.02
CA ALA A 59 -7.54 15.73 19.04
C ALA A 59 -7.95 14.42 19.73
N ALA A 60 -8.06 13.32 18.99
CA ALA A 60 -8.31 12.00 19.56
C ALA A 60 -7.15 11.53 20.46
N HIS A 61 -5.91 11.86 20.10
CA HIS A 61 -4.75 11.57 20.95
C HIS A 61 -4.77 12.37 22.27
N LEU A 62 -5.15 13.65 22.24
CA LEU A 62 -5.35 14.45 23.46
C LEU A 62 -6.46 13.88 24.36
N LEU A 63 -7.54 13.39 23.75
CA LEU A 63 -8.60 12.69 24.46
C LEU A 63 -8.07 11.42 25.13
N LEU A 64 -7.25 10.62 24.44
CA LEU A 64 -6.60 9.44 25.01
C LEU A 64 -5.72 9.79 26.23
N GLN A 65 -4.90 10.84 26.15
CA GLN A 65 -4.07 11.27 27.28
C GLN A 65 -4.93 11.62 28.51
N SER A 66 -6.08 12.26 28.27
CA SER A 66 -7.03 12.63 29.32
C SER A 66 -7.70 11.42 29.95
N VAL A 67 -8.02 10.42 29.12
CA VAL A 67 -8.50 9.09 29.56
C VAL A 67 -7.46 8.41 30.45
N GLU A 68 -6.21 8.37 30.02
CA GLU A 68 -5.12 7.70 30.74
C GLU A 68 -4.84 8.33 32.11
N ALA A 69 -4.93 9.65 32.20
CA ALA A 69 -4.74 10.39 33.44
C ALA A 69 -5.93 10.27 34.41
N THR A 70 -7.15 10.15 33.89
CA THR A 70 -8.36 10.33 34.72
C THR A 70 -9.06 9.02 35.09
N LEU A 71 -9.16 8.08 34.15
CA LEU A 71 -10.04 6.92 34.28
C LEU A 71 -9.47 5.79 35.15
N PRO A 72 -10.33 5.03 35.84
CA PRO A 72 -9.92 3.83 36.56
C PRO A 72 -9.42 2.74 35.61
N LYS A 73 -8.57 1.84 36.10
CA LYS A 73 -7.80 0.83 35.34
C LYS A 73 -8.63 0.09 34.28
N GLN A 74 -9.81 -0.42 34.66
CA GLN A 74 -10.67 -1.19 33.76
C GLN A 74 -11.17 -0.36 32.56
N LYS A 75 -11.77 0.81 32.82
CA LYS A 75 -12.27 1.72 31.78
C LYS A 75 -11.14 2.27 30.91
N LYS A 76 -10.00 2.58 31.52
CA LYS A 76 -8.80 3.02 30.80
C LYS A 76 -8.35 1.96 29.79
N ASN A 77 -8.17 0.72 30.23
CA ASN A 77 -7.70 -0.35 29.36
C ASN A 77 -8.65 -0.59 28.17
N LEU A 78 -9.96 -0.58 28.42
CA LEU A 78 -10.96 -0.70 27.36
C LEU A 78 -10.84 0.43 26.33
N ALA A 79 -10.76 1.68 26.80
CA ALA A 79 -10.65 2.86 25.94
C ALA A 79 -9.33 2.90 25.13
N VAL A 80 -8.21 2.48 25.74
CA VAL A 80 -6.91 2.38 25.05
C VAL A 80 -6.96 1.33 23.93
N THR A 81 -7.57 0.18 24.20
CA THR A 81 -7.76 -0.87 23.17
C THR A 81 -8.64 -0.36 22.03
N GLU A 82 -9.75 0.32 22.36
CA GLU A 82 -10.63 0.92 21.35
C GLU A 82 -9.89 1.94 20.48
N TYR A 83 -9.12 2.84 21.09
CA TYR A 83 -8.31 3.82 20.36
C TYR A 83 -7.29 3.14 19.44
N LYS A 84 -6.59 2.10 19.90
CA LYS A 84 -5.62 1.36 19.07
C LYS A 84 -6.31 0.72 17.86
N ASN A 85 -7.44 0.07 18.08
CA ASN A 85 -8.24 -0.54 17.01
C ASN A 85 -8.70 0.53 16.00
N ALA A 86 -9.19 1.66 16.49
CA ALA A 86 -9.58 2.79 15.66
C ALA A 86 -8.40 3.36 14.87
N MET A 87 -7.22 3.50 15.47
CA MET A 87 -6.01 3.97 14.76
C MET A 87 -5.59 3.02 13.64
N ILE A 88 -5.70 1.70 13.87
CA ILE A 88 -5.44 0.70 12.83
C ILE A 88 -6.44 0.86 11.69
N ALA A 89 -7.74 0.94 11.99
CA ALA A 89 -8.79 1.13 10.99
C ALA A 89 -8.63 2.44 10.22
N HIS A 90 -8.27 3.53 10.90
CA HIS A 90 -7.97 4.83 10.29
C HIS A 90 -6.82 4.74 9.29
N LYS A 91 -5.70 4.12 9.68
CA LYS A 91 -4.55 3.92 8.77
C LYS A 91 -4.91 3.07 7.56
N ARG A 92 -5.65 1.98 7.75
CA ARG A 92 -6.11 1.10 6.65
C ARG A 92 -6.96 1.86 5.65
N ARG A 93 -7.89 2.69 6.14
CA ARG A 93 -8.74 3.52 5.27
C ARG A 93 -7.99 4.66 4.60
N ALA A 94 -7.00 5.27 5.26
CA ALA A 94 -6.15 6.28 4.64
C ALA A 94 -5.39 5.68 3.44
N LYS A 95 -4.89 4.44 3.57
CA LYS A 95 -4.26 3.70 2.45
C LYS A 95 -5.24 3.40 1.32
N ALA A 96 -6.42 2.86 1.63
CA ALA A 96 -7.45 2.58 0.62
C ALA A 96 -7.89 3.85 -0.14
N ARG A 97 -8.04 4.99 0.57
CA ARG A 97 -8.34 6.28 -0.06
C ARG A 97 -7.19 6.78 -0.92
N GLN A 98 -5.94 6.50 -0.57
CA GLN A 98 -4.79 6.87 -1.38
C GLN A 98 -4.80 6.07 -2.70
N GLU A 99 -5.17 4.79 -2.65
CA GLU A 99 -5.34 3.93 -3.83
C GLU A 99 -6.50 4.40 -4.73
N GLU A 100 -7.60 4.92 -4.16
CA GLU A 100 -8.72 5.50 -4.91
C GLU A 100 -8.44 6.88 -5.53
N ASN A 101 -7.62 7.73 -4.89
CA ASN A 101 -7.40 9.12 -5.33
C ASN A 101 -6.27 9.28 -6.35
N VAL A 102 -5.53 8.22 -6.65
CA VAL A 102 -4.62 8.24 -7.79
C VAL A 102 -5.40 7.71 -8.98
N ALA A 103 -5.80 8.62 -9.88
CA ALA A 103 -6.37 8.27 -11.16
C ALA A 103 -5.32 7.51 -11.99
N HIS A 104 -5.20 6.21 -11.73
CA HIS A 104 -4.32 5.34 -12.48
C HIS A 104 -4.93 5.10 -13.86
N LEU A 105 -4.10 5.21 -14.89
CA LEU A 105 -4.46 4.67 -16.21
C LEU A 105 -4.81 3.18 -16.03
N PRO A 106 -5.83 2.67 -16.76
CA PRO A 106 -6.12 1.25 -16.80
C PRO A 106 -4.86 0.44 -17.11
N GLN A 107 -4.78 -0.75 -16.50
CA GLN A 107 -3.60 -1.61 -16.56
C GLN A 107 -3.18 -1.94 -18.00
N ASP A 108 -4.15 -2.21 -18.86
CA ASP A 108 -3.99 -2.48 -20.29
C ASP A 108 -3.39 -1.27 -21.04
N VAL A 109 -3.77 -0.05 -20.67
CA VAL A 109 -3.20 1.17 -21.24
C VAL A 109 -1.75 1.34 -20.80
N LEU A 110 -1.41 1.07 -19.54
CA LEU A 110 -0.02 1.09 -19.07
C LEU A 110 0.84 0.05 -19.80
N VAL A 111 0.36 -1.19 -19.92
CA VAL A 111 1.05 -2.24 -20.68
C VAL A 111 1.24 -1.84 -22.14
N HIS A 112 0.22 -1.22 -22.76
CA HIS A 112 0.33 -0.72 -24.13
C HIS A 112 1.39 0.38 -24.27
N VAL A 113 1.41 1.36 -23.37
CA VAL A 113 2.44 2.42 -23.34
C VAL A 113 3.83 1.81 -23.15
N PHE A 114 3.97 0.86 -22.22
CA PHE A 114 5.24 0.20 -21.93
C PHE A 114 5.74 -0.66 -23.09
N SER A 115 4.85 -1.08 -24.00
CA SER A 115 5.24 -1.82 -25.20
C SER A 115 6.09 -1.02 -26.21
N PHE A 116 6.16 0.30 -26.05
CA PHE A 116 7.00 1.19 -26.84
C PHE A 116 8.37 1.47 -26.20
N LEU A 117 8.58 1.05 -24.96
CA LEU A 117 9.84 1.29 -24.24
C LEU A 117 10.92 0.30 -24.69
N ASP A 118 12.17 0.74 -24.64
CA ASP A 118 13.32 -0.14 -24.76
C ASP A 118 13.58 -0.91 -23.46
N PHE A 119 14.48 -1.88 -23.50
CA PHE A 119 14.78 -2.76 -22.35
C PHE A 119 15.13 -1.96 -21.09
N GLN A 120 15.99 -0.95 -21.21
CA GLN A 120 16.44 -0.15 -20.07
C GLN A 120 15.30 0.72 -19.51
N SER A 121 14.49 1.35 -20.37
CA SER A 121 13.34 2.14 -19.88
C SER A 121 12.27 1.26 -19.28
N LEU A 122 12.05 0.04 -19.80
CA LEU A 122 11.08 -0.92 -19.27
C LEU A 122 11.45 -1.38 -17.84
N VAL A 123 12.73 -1.66 -17.59
CA VAL A 123 13.24 -1.90 -16.23
C VAL A 123 13.00 -0.67 -15.35
N SER A 124 13.32 0.52 -15.86
CA SER A 124 13.24 1.77 -15.10
C SER A 124 11.81 2.09 -14.66
N VAL A 125 10.81 1.88 -15.52
CA VAL A 125 9.39 2.11 -15.15
C VAL A 125 8.90 1.12 -14.10
N GLY A 126 9.48 -0.08 -14.04
CA GLY A 126 9.19 -1.07 -12.99
C GLY A 126 9.61 -0.63 -11.58
N GLN A 127 10.55 0.31 -11.47
CA GLN A 127 11.04 0.83 -10.20
C GLN A 127 10.27 2.06 -9.69
N VAL A 128 9.31 2.60 -10.45
CA VAL A 128 8.63 3.86 -10.13
C VAL A 128 7.62 3.70 -9.00
N CYS A 129 6.68 2.76 -9.15
CA CYS A 129 5.63 2.50 -8.15
C CYS A 129 4.99 1.11 -8.38
N TRP A 130 4.25 0.62 -7.37
CA TRP A 130 3.66 -0.72 -7.42
C TRP A 130 2.76 -0.98 -8.65
N PRO A 131 1.84 -0.10 -9.05
CA PRO A 131 1.03 -0.30 -10.26
C PRO A 131 1.87 -0.35 -11.55
N TRP A 132 2.92 0.47 -11.64
CA TRP A 132 3.82 0.47 -12.80
C TRP A 132 4.68 -0.79 -12.83
N ASN A 133 5.15 -1.26 -11.68
CA ASN A 133 5.84 -2.54 -11.59
C ASN A 133 4.96 -3.69 -12.06
N PHE A 134 3.69 -3.70 -11.65
CA PHE A 134 2.73 -4.72 -12.05
C PHE A 134 2.49 -4.70 -13.58
N ALA A 135 2.39 -3.53 -14.21
CA ALA A 135 2.32 -3.41 -15.68
C ALA A 135 3.63 -3.76 -16.39
N ALA A 136 4.77 -3.33 -15.88
CA ALA A 136 6.08 -3.64 -16.45
C ALA A 136 6.41 -5.13 -16.36
N SER A 137 5.79 -5.87 -15.43
CA SER A 137 5.97 -7.32 -15.27
C SER A 137 5.20 -8.16 -16.29
N ASP A 138 4.42 -7.56 -17.19
CA ASP A 138 3.66 -8.31 -18.21
C ASP A 138 4.61 -9.11 -19.12
N ASN A 139 4.40 -10.43 -19.17
CA ASN A 139 5.24 -11.36 -19.91
C ASN A 139 5.35 -11.03 -21.40
N ARG A 140 4.30 -10.46 -22.00
CA ARG A 140 4.28 -10.12 -23.43
C ARG A 140 5.28 -9.02 -23.77
N LEU A 141 5.50 -8.08 -22.85
CA LEU A 141 6.50 -7.03 -23.01
C LEU A 141 7.89 -7.63 -23.10
N TRP A 142 8.24 -8.49 -22.15
CA TRP A 142 9.55 -9.13 -22.10
C TRP A 142 9.79 -10.13 -23.24
N GLN A 143 8.77 -10.89 -23.62
CA GLN A 143 8.85 -11.77 -24.81
C GLN A 143 9.12 -10.99 -26.09
N ARG A 144 8.48 -9.82 -26.27
CA ARG A 144 8.72 -8.94 -27.43
C ARG A 144 10.12 -8.35 -27.41
N GLN A 145 10.60 -7.90 -26.25
CA GLN A 145 11.97 -7.39 -26.12
C GLN A 145 12.99 -8.49 -26.46
N TYR A 146 12.83 -9.68 -25.86
CA TYR A 146 13.69 -10.83 -26.15
C TYR A 146 13.70 -11.19 -27.64
N ALA A 147 12.52 -11.30 -28.26
CA ALA A 147 12.42 -11.57 -29.69
C ALA A 147 13.04 -10.46 -30.54
N THR A 148 13.05 -9.20 -30.11
CA THR A 148 13.67 -8.11 -30.87
C THR A 148 15.20 -8.15 -30.74
N PHE A 149 15.72 -8.40 -29.54
CA PHE A 149 17.17 -8.43 -29.29
C PHE A 149 17.86 -9.72 -29.80
N PHE A 150 17.17 -10.86 -29.78
CA PHE A 150 17.76 -12.16 -30.10
C PHE A 150 17.27 -12.76 -31.44
N ARG A 151 16.34 -12.13 -32.16
CA ARG A 151 15.94 -12.59 -33.51
C ARG A 151 17.09 -12.50 -34.51
N ASP A 152 18.02 -11.56 -34.33
CA ASP A 152 19.16 -11.40 -35.23
C ASP A 152 20.26 -12.44 -34.98
N SER A 153 20.35 -13.05 -33.78
CA SER A 153 21.39 -14.06 -33.50
C SER A 153 21.10 -15.44 -34.09
N TYR A 154 19.83 -15.77 -34.38
CA TYR A 154 19.45 -17.04 -35.00
C TYR A 154 19.43 -16.99 -36.53
N ASN A 155 19.19 -15.83 -37.12
CA ASN A 155 19.23 -15.69 -38.58
C ASN A 155 20.67 -15.76 -39.12
N ASP A 156 21.67 -15.37 -38.33
CA ASP A 156 23.09 -15.44 -38.72
C ASP A 156 23.66 -16.88 -38.62
N LEU A 157 23.04 -17.74 -37.81
CA LEU A 157 23.38 -19.17 -37.71
C LEU A 157 22.74 -20.01 -38.84
N ASN A 158 21.59 -19.58 -39.36
CA ASN A 158 20.88 -20.29 -40.43
C ASN A 158 21.52 -20.18 -41.82
N ILE A 159 22.58 -19.39 -42.01
CA ILE A 159 23.36 -19.38 -43.26
C ILE A 159 24.41 -20.52 -43.29
N LYS A 160 24.71 -21.18 -42.15
CA LYS A 160 25.78 -22.19 -42.10
C LYS A 160 25.37 -23.63 -41.81
N GLU A 161 24.11 -23.93 -41.49
CA GLU A 161 23.69 -25.30 -41.17
C GLU A 161 22.64 -25.86 -42.14
N GLN A 162 23.03 -26.00 -43.41
CA GLN A 162 22.49 -27.09 -44.22
C GLN A 162 23.24 -28.38 -43.83
N HIS A 163 22.49 -29.31 -43.22
CA HIS A 163 22.83 -30.67 -42.77
C HIS A 163 22.96 -30.84 -41.25
N THR A 164 21.84 -31.10 -40.58
CA THR A 164 21.57 -32.36 -39.84
C THR A 164 20.23 -32.25 -39.10
N SER A 165 19.40 -33.30 -39.26
CA SER A 165 18.05 -33.39 -38.71
C SER A 165 18.00 -33.59 -37.19
N ARG A 166 16.91 -33.08 -36.59
CA ARG A 166 16.26 -33.44 -35.30
C ARG A 166 16.95 -32.96 -34.00
N GLN A 167 16.37 -31.94 -33.37
CA GLN A 167 15.42 -32.06 -32.24
C GLN A 167 14.91 -30.66 -31.87
N VAL A 168 13.59 -30.46 -31.98
CA VAL A 168 12.88 -29.25 -31.53
C VAL A 168 11.97 -29.74 -30.42
N GLU A 169 12.26 -29.42 -29.16
CA GLU A 169 11.27 -29.33 -28.07
C GLU A 169 11.82 -28.89 -26.69
N ASP A 170 13.13 -28.69 -26.50
CA ASP A 170 13.70 -28.40 -25.16
C ASP A 170 14.01 -26.92 -24.85
N ASP A 171 14.00 -26.02 -25.85
CA ASP A 171 14.45 -24.62 -25.68
C ASP A 171 13.44 -23.68 -25.01
N SER A 172 12.18 -24.09 -24.89
CA SER A 172 11.13 -23.28 -24.26
C SER A 172 11.35 -23.15 -22.74
N TYR A 173 11.74 -24.23 -22.06
CA TYR A 173 11.83 -24.28 -20.60
C TYR A 173 13.06 -23.54 -20.04
N THR A 174 14.18 -23.57 -20.76
CA THR A 174 15.41 -22.81 -20.43
C THR A 174 15.22 -21.30 -20.64
N MET A 175 14.43 -20.90 -21.63
CA MET A 175 14.11 -19.49 -21.92
C MET A 175 13.28 -18.82 -20.81
N TYR A 176 12.24 -19.47 -20.28
CA TYR A 176 11.44 -18.93 -19.17
C TYR A 176 12.29 -18.77 -17.89
N SER A 177 13.18 -19.72 -17.64
CA SER A 177 14.08 -19.71 -16.47
C SER A 177 15.10 -18.56 -16.54
N LEU A 178 15.67 -18.28 -17.72
CA LEU A 178 16.60 -17.16 -17.92
C LEU A 178 15.90 -15.79 -17.89
N LEU A 179 14.67 -15.70 -18.42
CA LEU A 179 13.86 -14.49 -18.32
C LEU A 179 13.45 -14.19 -16.88
N ASP A 180 13.12 -15.22 -16.10
CA ASP A 180 12.81 -15.05 -14.67
C ASP A 180 14.05 -14.66 -13.86
N LEU A 181 15.23 -15.22 -14.18
CA LEU A 181 16.51 -14.81 -13.58
C LEU A 181 16.89 -13.36 -13.92
N LEU A 182 16.72 -12.94 -15.18
CA LEU A 182 16.97 -11.55 -15.60
C LEU A 182 15.96 -10.57 -14.97
N LYS A 183 14.69 -10.97 -14.84
CA LYS A 183 13.66 -10.18 -14.15
C LYS A 183 13.97 -10.03 -12.67
N VAL A 184 14.34 -11.12 -11.97
CA VAL A 184 14.71 -11.06 -10.55
C VAL A 184 15.90 -10.12 -10.38
N HIS A 185 16.96 -10.27 -11.16
CA HIS A 185 18.18 -9.47 -11.04
C HIS A 185 17.94 -7.96 -11.28
N PHE A 186 17.10 -7.59 -12.25
CA PHE A 186 16.84 -6.18 -12.57
C PHE A 186 15.72 -5.53 -11.73
N VAL A 187 14.78 -6.32 -11.21
CA VAL A 187 13.65 -5.79 -10.41
C VAL A 187 14.00 -5.65 -8.93
N THR A 188 14.89 -6.48 -8.37
CA THR A 188 15.23 -6.43 -6.93
C THR A 188 16.43 -5.55 -6.59
N GLY A 189 17.22 -5.09 -7.57
CA GLY A 189 18.37 -4.22 -7.32
C GLY A 189 19.45 -4.85 -6.42
N GLU A 190 19.56 -6.17 -6.38
CA GLU A 190 20.64 -6.85 -5.65
C GLU A 190 21.89 -6.95 -6.52
N SER A 191 22.78 -5.96 -6.39
CA SER A 191 24.15 -6.03 -6.90
C SER A 191 24.97 -7.06 -6.11
N LYS A 192 24.86 -8.36 -6.42
CA LYS A 192 25.87 -9.36 -6.04
C LYS A 192 26.13 -10.35 -7.17
N LEU A 193 27.18 -10.03 -7.93
CA LEU A 193 27.99 -11.01 -8.65
C LEU A 193 28.40 -12.16 -7.72
N GLN A 194 27.93 -13.36 -8.01
CA GLN A 194 28.65 -14.60 -7.74
C GLN A 194 28.58 -15.42 -9.02
N PHE A 195 29.61 -15.26 -9.86
CA PHE A 195 29.98 -16.26 -10.85
C PHE A 195 30.23 -17.57 -10.09
N TYR A 196 29.39 -18.58 -10.29
CA TYR A 196 29.78 -19.94 -9.99
C TYR A 196 30.47 -20.51 -11.23
N HIS A 197 31.78 -20.72 -11.07
CA HIS A 197 32.60 -21.57 -11.90
C HIS A 197 31.92 -22.92 -12.16
N LEU A 198 31.78 -23.28 -13.43
CA LEU A 198 32.14 -24.58 -13.99
C LEU A 198 32.30 -24.45 -15.50
#